data_AF-A0A848XSI3-F1
#
_entry.id   AF-A0A848XSI3-F1
#
_cell.length_a   1.000
_cell.length_b   1.000
_cell.length_c   1.000
_cell.angle_alpha   90.00
_cell.angle_beta   90.00
_cell.angle_gamma   90.00
#
_symmetry.space_group_name_H-M   'P 1'
#
loop_
_entity.id
_entity.type
_entity.pdbx_description
1 polymer ?
#
loop_
_entity_poly.entity_id
_entity_poly.type
_entity_poly.pdbx_seq_one_letter_code
_entity_poly.pdbx_strand_id
1 'polypeptide(L)'
;MAYPYRHEKEVRLLSEHFGDLEARTVEGWKARGGYQGLAKALEIGREQVIEEVKASGLRGRGGAGFPTGVKWSFMPKDQNRPHYLLCNADES
;
A
#
# COMPACT_ATOMS: atom_id res chain seq x y z
N MET A 1 21.88 -3.77 -0.64
CA MET A 1 22.58 -2.56 -0.13
C MET A 1 21.64 -1.86 0.84
N ALA A 2 22.11 -1.59 2.06
CA ALA A 2 21.33 -0.97 3.11
C ALA A 2 21.33 0.57 2.97
N TYR A 3 20.32 1.20 3.55
CA TYR A 3 20.31 2.64 3.80
C TYR A 3 21.65 3.08 4.43
N PRO A 4 22.29 4.19 3.99
CA PRO A 4 21.77 5.25 3.12
C PRO A 4 22.20 5.19 1.64
N TYR A 5 22.58 4.04 1.07
CA TYR A 5 22.99 3.96 -0.35
C TYR A 5 21.89 4.48 -1.29
N ARG A 6 22.19 5.37 -2.26
CA ARG A 6 21.26 5.88 -3.28
C ARG A 6 21.86 5.79 -4.68
N HIS A 7 21.07 5.32 -5.64
CA HIS A 7 21.45 5.27 -7.04
C HIS A 7 20.70 6.37 -7.84
N GLU A 8 21.36 7.00 -8.80
CA GLU A 8 20.80 8.12 -9.58
C GLU A 8 19.53 7.75 -10.35
N LYS A 9 19.43 6.48 -10.78
CA LYS A 9 18.28 5.94 -11.54
C LYS A 9 17.17 5.36 -10.64
N GLU A 10 17.35 5.38 -9.32
CA GLU A 10 16.37 4.83 -8.39
C GLU A 10 15.29 5.86 -8.07
N VAL A 11 14.02 5.49 -8.27
CA VAL A 11 12.86 6.24 -7.75
C VAL A 11 12.45 5.61 -6.43
N ARG A 12 12.52 6.39 -5.34
CA ARG A 12 12.07 5.95 -4.02
C ARG A 12 10.67 6.45 -3.76
N LEU A 13 9.75 5.51 -3.53
CA LEU A 13 8.39 5.81 -3.10
C LEU A 13 8.17 5.34 -1.67
N LEU A 14 8.54 4.10 -1.35
CA LEU A 14 8.33 3.53 -0.02
C LEU A 14 9.43 3.90 0.98
N SER A 15 10.69 3.86 0.54
CA SER A 15 11.87 4.07 1.38
C SER A 15 12.39 5.50 1.40
N GLU A 16 11.66 6.45 0.80
CA GLU A 16 12.09 7.84 0.66
C GLU A 16 12.41 8.49 2.01
N HIS A 17 11.59 8.23 3.03
CA HIS A 17 11.71 8.81 4.37
C HIS A 17 12.30 7.86 5.41
N PHE A 18 12.94 6.76 4.99
CA PHE A 18 13.62 5.88 5.93
C PHE A 18 14.76 6.63 6.64
N GLY A 19 14.87 6.45 7.96
CA GLY A 19 15.87 7.12 8.79
C GLY A 19 15.44 8.49 9.33
N ASP A 20 14.35 9.07 8.82
CA ASP A 20 13.73 10.26 9.41
C ASP A 20 12.84 9.86 10.59
N LEU A 21 13.17 10.36 11.79
CA LEU A 21 12.39 10.08 13.00
C LEU A 21 11.03 10.78 12.98
N GLU A 22 10.95 11.97 12.38
CA GLU A 22 9.69 12.73 12.31
C GLU A 22 8.70 12.06 11.37
N ALA A 23 9.16 11.37 10.32
CA ALA A 23 8.30 10.61 9.44
C ALA A 23 7.55 9.45 10.13
N ARG A 24 7.96 9.06 11.35
CA ARG A 24 7.30 8.02 12.15
C ARG A 24 6.15 8.56 13.03
N THR A 25 6.01 9.87 13.16
CA THR A 25 4.91 10.49 13.90
C THR A 25 3.71 10.72 12.98
N VAL A 26 2.51 10.81 13.55
CA VAL A 26 1.29 11.06 12.77
C VAL A 26 1.36 12.46 12.12
N GLU A 27 1.83 13.44 12.87
CA GLU A 27 1.98 14.83 12.45
C GLU A 27 3.03 14.97 11.35
N GLY A 28 4.20 14.35 11.53
CA GLY A 28 5.26 14.34 10.53
C GLY A 28 4.84 13.63 9.25
N TRP A 29 4.11 12.50 9.35
CA TRP A 29 3.56 11.84 8.17
C TRP A 29 2.55 12.70 7.43
N LYS A 30 1.63 13.38 8.14
CA LYS A 30 0.67 14.32 7.54
C LYS A 30 1.37 15.48 6.83
N ALA A 31 2.41 16.07 7.44
CA ALA A 31 3.19 17.14 6.83
C ALA A 31 3.88 16.72 5.51
N ARG A 32 4.10 15.41 5.32
CA ARG A 32 4.65 14.80 4.10
C ARG A 32 3.58 14.34 3.10
N GLY A 33 2.33 14.77 3.27
CA GLY A 33 1.23 14.34 2.40
C GLY A 33 0.66 12.97 2.74
N GLY A 34 1.00 12.42 3.91
CA GLY A 34 0.39 11.20 4.44
C GLY A 34 -1.14 11.27 4.48
N TYR A 35 -1.78 10.11 4.35
CA TYR A 35 -3.24 9.93 4.30
C TYR A 35 -3.98 10.52 3.08
N GLN A 36 -3.32 11.24 2.17
CA GLN A 36 -3.99 11.72 0.93
C GLN A 36 -4.55 10.56 0.10
N GLY A 37 -3.79 9.48 -0.07
CA GLY A 37 -4.26 8.27 -0.74
C GLY A 37 -5.42 7.59 -0.02
N LEU A 38 -5.45 7.62 1.32
CA LEU A 38 -6.57 7.09 2.10
C LEU A 38 -7.83 7.92 1.89
N ALA A 39 -7.70 9.25 1.92
CA ALA A 39 -8.83 10.15 1.68
C ALA A 39 -9.44 9.91 0.28
N LYS A 40 -8.59 9.84 -0.76
CA LYS A 40 -9.03 9.50 -2.12
C LYS A 40 -9.72 8.13 -2.17
N ALA A 41 -9.14 7.11 -1.54
CA ALA A 41 -9.71 5.76 -1.55
C ALA A 41 -11.10 5.69 -0.91
N LEU A 42 -11.33 6.45 0.16
CA LEU A 42 -12.64 6.56 0.81
C LEU A 42 -13.66 7.31 -0.05
N GLU A 43 -13.22 8.32 -0.81
CA GLU A 43 -14.06 9.10 -1.71
C GLU A 43 -14.53 8.30 -2.94
N ILE A 44 -13.61 7.60 -3.62
CA ILE A 44 -13.93 6.81 -4.82
C ILE A 44 -14.62 5.48 -4.47
N GLY A 45 -14.49 5.03 -3.23
CA GLY A 45 -15.13 3.82 -2.74
C GLY A 45 -14.52 2.52 -3.28
N ARG A 46 -15.06 1.40 -2.80
CA ARG A 46 -14.46 0.07 -2.94
C ARG A 46 -14.23 -0.36 -4.38
N GLU A 47 -15.25 -0.26 -5.22
CA GLU A 47 -15.22 -0.75 -6.60
C GLU A 47 -14.14 -0.02 -7.41
N GLN A 48 -14.07 1.32 -7.28
CA GLN A 48 -13.10 2.12 -8.00
C GLN A 48 -11.68 1.90 -7.48
N VAL A 49 -11.48 1.72 -6.16
CA VAL A 49 -10.19 1.30 -5.60
C VAL A 49 -9.71 -0.03 -6.19
N ILE A 50 -10.59 -1.04 -6.28
CA ILE A 50 -10.22 -2.35 -6.84
C ILE A 50 -9.81 -2.22 -8.32
N GLU A 51 -10.55 -1.42 -9.10
CA GLU A 51 -10.23 -1.21 -10.51
C GLU A 51 -8.95 -0.39 -10.71
N GLU A 52 -8.67 0.64 -9.90
CA GLU A 52 -7.39 1.35 -9.95
C GLU A 52 -6.20 0.40 -9.67
N VAL A 53 -6.33 -0.46 -8.65
CA VAL A 53 -5.26 -1.43 -8.32
C VAL A 53 -5.14 -2.53 -9.39
N LYS A 54 -6.24 -2.97 -10.00
CA LYS A 54 -6.19 -3.89 -11.14
C LYS A 54 -5.48 -3.24 -12.34
N ALA A 55 -5.84 -2.00 -12.68
CA ALA A 55 -5.24 -1.25 -13.78
C ALA A 55 -3.74 -0.97 -13.58
N SER A 56 -3.29 -0.79 -12.33
CA SER A 56 -1.87 -0.59 -12.01
C SER A 56 -0.99 -1.83 -12.27
N GLY A 57 -1.59 -3.02 -12.40
CA GLY A 57 -0.84 -4.26 -12.55
C GLY A 57 -0.07 -4.68 -11.29
N LEU A 58 -0.44 -4.18 -10.10
CA LEU A 58 0.22 -4.55 -8.85
C LEU A 58 0.19 -6.07 -8.63
N ARG A 59 1.37 -6.67 -8.47
CA ARG A 59 1.57 -8.09 -8.15
C ARG A 59 1.93 -8.26 -6.68
N GLY A 60 1.50 -9.36 -6.09
CA GLY A 60 1.83 -9.73 -4.71
C GLY A 60 3.35 -9.79 -4.49
N ARG A 61 3.82 -9.15 -3.42
CA ARG A 61 5.27 -9.01 -3.11
C ARG A 61 5.83 -10.05 -2.14
N GLY A 62 4.98 -10.88 -1.53
CA GLY A 62 5.41 -12.01 -0.69
C GLY A 62 5.81 -13.26 -1.47
N GLY A 63 6.39 -13.13 -2.67
CA GLY A 63 6.88 -14.26 -3.49
C GLY A 63 5.90 -14.86 -4.49
N ALA A 64 4.60 -14.97 -4.16
CA ALA A 64 3.62 -15.63 -5.05
C ALA A 64 3.33 -14.88 -6.37
N GLY A 65 3.51 -13.56 -6.41
CA GLY A 65 3.35 -12.77 -7.65
C GLY A 65 1.93 -12.73 -8.24
N PHE A 66 0.90 -13.16 -7.51
CA PHE A 66 -0.50 -13.12 -7.96
C PHE A 66 -0.99 -11.66 -8.14
N PRO A 67 -1.80 -11.32 -9.16
CA PRO A 67 -2.33 -9.97 -9.34
C PRO A 67 -3.22 -9.52 -8.17
N THR A 68 -2.82 -8.46 -7.47
CA THR A 68 -3.47 -8.01 -6.23
C THR A 68 -4.90 -7.56 -6.46
N GLY A 69 -5.17 -6.76 -7.50
CA GLY A 69 -6.53 -6.30 -7.82
C GLY A 69 -7.50 -7.45 -8.14
N VAL A 70 -7.03 -8.50 -8.82
CA VAL A 70 -7.82 -9.71 -9.08
C VAL A 70 -8.12 -10.44 -7.78
N LYS A 71 -7.12 -10.61 -6.90
CA LYS A 71 -7.31 -11.23 -5.58
C LYS A 71 -8.39 -10.51 -4.77
N TRP A 72 -8.36 -9.17 -4.75
CA TRP A 72 -9.37 -8.38 -4.04
C TRP A 72 -10.77 -8.53 -4.62
N SER A 73 -10.90 -8.68 -5.94
CA SER A 73 -12.20 -8.85 -6.61
C SER A 73 -12.93 -10.16 -6.26
N PHE A 74 -12.22 -11.13 -5.66
CA PHE A 74 -12.83 -12.37 -5.18
C PHE A 74 -13.53 -12.23 -3.82
N MET A 75 -13.31 -11.12 -3.10
CA MET A 75 -13.95 -10.92 -1.81
C MET A 75 -15.46 -10.78 -1.97
N PRO A 76 -16.26 -11.43 -1.10
CA PRO A 76 -17.72 -11.31 -1.13
C PRO A 76 -18.18 -9.85 -1.05
N LYS A 77 -19.27 -9.54 -1.76
CA LYS A 77 -19.86 -8.20 -1.74
C LYS A 77 -20.82 -7.98 -0.59
N ASP A 78 -21.38 -9.06 -0.05
CA ASP A 78 -22.25 -9.00 1.10
C ASP A 78 -21.45 -8.74 2.38
N GLN A 79 -22.06 -8.02 3.32
CA GLN A 79 -21.46 -7.67 4.61
C GLN A 79 -22.10 -8.45 5.76
N ASN A 80 -22.63 -9.65 5.46
CA ASN A 80 -23.38 -10.45 6.42
C ASN A 80 -22.49 -11.06 7.51
N ARG A 81 -21.16 -10.94 7.37
CA ARG A 81 -20.16 -11.47 8.30
C ARG A 81 -19.00 -10.48 8.41
N PRO A 82 -18.29 -10.45 9.56
CA PRO A 82 -17.09 -9.63 9.68
C PRO A 82 -16.02 -10.10 8.69
N HIS A 83 -15.30 -9.14 8.11
CA HIS A 83 -14.14 -9.38 7.25
C HIS A 83 -12.86 -9.04 8.01
N TYR A 84 -11.80 -9.80 7.75
CA TYR A 84 -10.49 -9.60 8.37
C TYR A 84 -9.44 -9.32 7.32
N LEU A 85 -8.56 -8.36 7.61
CA LEU A 85 -7.37 -8.05 6.82
C LEU A 85 -6.14 -8.53 7.59
N LEU A 86 -5.29 -9.31 6.93
CA LEU A 86 -4.03 -9.81 7.49
C LEU A 86 -2.87 -9.21 6.70
N CYS A 87 -1.99 -8.47 7.40
CA CYS A 87 -0.69 -8.10 6.86
C CYS A 87 0.31 -9.20 7.22
N ASN A 88 0.81 -9.93 6.22
CA ASN A 88 1.90 -10.87 6.47
C ASN A 88 3.21 -10.09 6.60
N ALA A 89 3.66 -9.88 7.84
CA ALA A 89 4.93 -9.22 8.16
C ALA A 89 6.01 -10.22 8.62
N ASP A 90 5.76 -11.52 8.48
CA ASP A 90 6.78 -12.55 8.69
C ASP A 90 7.73 -12.57 7.49
N GLU A 91 8.97 -12.12 7.73
CA GLU A 91 10.09 -12.12 6.80
C GLU A 91 11.25 -12.88 7.48
N SER A 92 11.30 -14.20 7.25
CA SER A 92 12.23 -15.16 7.86
C SER A 92 13.32 -15.65 6.90
#